data_AF-A0A1I6UCY2-F1
#
_entry.id   AF-A0A1I6UCY2-F1
#
_cell.length_a   1.000
_cell.length_b   1.000
_cell.length_c   1.000
_cell.angle_alpha   90.00
_cell.angle_beta   90.00
_cell.angle_gamma   90.00
#
_symmetry.space_group_name_H-M   'P 1'
#
loop_
_entity.id
_entity.type
_entity.pdbx_description
1 polymer ?
#
loop_
_entity_poly.entity_id
_entity_poly.type
_entity_poly.pdbx_seq_one_letter_code
_entity_poly.pdbx_strand_id
1 'polypeptide(L)'
;MIKGLIHKTIKEIWENNISKDYHDNFLLREDSLKNAFYFHLRSSLSDLLMEQKLRIYTELNYRDINVPGSRADLAVAQLDDLNEIQEVIAVIEFKYKRSNVNERYYQEDVRKIVNLVKSSPHPIYDETYYYLAFLNETIYEPIRSEHLSYTTPSDRVVAAGRITELLGYQEDGVSTWYSIDH
;
A
#
# COMPACT_ATOMS: atom_id res chain seq x y z
N MET A 1 -12.33 -1.23 -16.04
CA MET A 1 -10.97 -0.67 -16.24
C MET A 1 -10.00 -1.40 -15.31
N ILE A 2 -8.82 -1.76 -15.81
CA ILE A 2 -7.85 -2.64 -15.13
C ILE A 2 -7.43 -2.13 -13.74
N LYS A 3 -7.25 -0.81 -13.59
CA LYS A 3 -6.85 -0.18 -12.33
C LYS A 3 -7.89 -0.35 -11.24
N GLY A 4 -9.17 -0.21 -11.58
CA GLY A 4 -10.28 -0.43 -10.63
C GLY A 4 -10.35 -1.88 -10.14
N LEU A 5 -10.03 -2.85 -11.00
CA LEU A 5 -9.94 -4.26 -10.61
C LEU A 5 -8.76 -4.50 -9.66
N ILE A 6 -7.59 -3.96 -9.98
CA ILE A 6 -6.39 -4.06 -9.12
C ILE A 6 -6.64 -3.39 -7.77
N HIS A 7 -7.22 -2.19 -7.77
CA HIS A 7 -7.57 -1.46 -6.56
C HIS A 7 -8.53 -2.25 -5.66
N LYS A 8 -9.61 -2.78 -6.23
CA LYS A 8 -10.53 -3.67 -5.52
C LYS A 8 -9.82 -4.91 -4.96
N THR A 9 -8.97 -5.54 -5.77
CA THR A 9 -8.23 -6.75 -5.38
C THR A 9 -7.28 -6.48 -4.21
N ILE A 10 -6.56 -5.35 -4.22
CA ILE A 10 -5.65 -4.94 -3.13
C ILE A 10 -6.43 -4.78 -1.81
N LYS A 11 -7.60 -4.14 -1.85
CA LYS A 11 -8.46 -3.96 -0.66
C LYS A 11 -8.98 -5.30 -0.14
N GLU A 12 -9.46 -6.18 -1.04
CA GLU A 12 -9.94 -7.52 -0.69
C GLU A 12 -8.83 -8.39 -0.07
N ILE A 13 -7.60 -8.31 -0.59
CA ILE A 13 -6.43 -9.00 -0.02
C ILE A 13 -6.17 -8.53 1.40
N TRP A 14 -6.18 -7.23 1.65
CA TRP A 14 -5.95 -6.70 2.98
C TRP A 14 -7.02 -7.17 3.99
N GLU A 15 -8.29 -6.99 3.64
CA GLU A 15 -9.40 -7.24 4.55
C GLU A 15 -9.66 -8.73 4.81
N ASN A 16 -9.38 -9.60 3.82
CA ASN A 16 -9.69 -11.04 3.93
C ASN A 16 -8.46 -11.93 4.05
N ASN A 17 -7.45 -11.74 3.20
CA ASN A 17 -6.31 -12.66 3.13
C ASN A 17 -5.25 -12.33 4.19
N ILE A 18 -4.84 -11.07 4.28
CA ILE A 18 -3.86 -10.62 5.27
C ILE A 18 -4.45 -10.70 6.67
N SER A 19 -5.72 -10.32 6.85
CA SER A 19 -6.38 -10.51 8.14
C SER A 19 -6.38 -11.98 8.55
N LYS A 20 -6.67 -12.92 7.64
CA LYS A 20 -6.58 -14.35 7.91
C LYS A 20 -5.16 -14.80 8.25
N ASP A 21 -4.16 -14.41 7.47
CA ASP A 21 -2.76 -14.77 7.71
C ASP A 21 -2.26 -14.26 9.05
N TYR A 22 -2.75 -13.09 9.49
CA TYR A 22 -2.48 -12.56 10.82
C TYR A 22 -3.01 -13.50 11.91
N HIS A 23 -4.29 -13.89 11.84
CA HIS A 23 -4.91 -14.79 12.83
C HIS A 23 -4.26 -16.17 12.88
N ASP A 24 -3.81 -16.67 11.72
CA ASP A 24 -3.12 -17.95 11.61
C ASP A 24 -1.63 -17.88 12.03
N ASN A 25 -1.16 -16.71 12.50
CA ASN A 25 0.21 -16.43 12.93
C ASN A 25 1.27 -16.57 11.82
N PHE A 26 0.88 -16.35 10.55
CA PHE A 26 1.81 -16.32 9.42
C PHE A 26 2.52 -14.96 9.27
N LEU A 27 2.02 -13.90 9.92
CA LEU A 27 2.62 -12.57 9.90
C LEU A 27 3.44 -12.32 11.16
N LEU A 28 4.75 -12.45 11.06
CA LEU A 28 5.66 -12.24 12.20
C LEU A 28 6.17 -10.80 12.27
N ARG A 29 6.44 -10.16 11.12
CA ARG A 29 7.04 -8.83 10.94
C ARG A 29 6.65 -8.20 9.58
N GLU A 30 7.14 -6.98 9.33
CA GLU A 30 6.93 -6.24 8.08
C GLU A 30 7.29 -7.07 6.82
N ASP A 31 8.41 -7.78 6.80
CA ASP A 31 8.80 -8.56 5.61
C ASP A 31 7.89 -9.78 5.36
N SER A 32 7.37 -10.43 6.41
CA SER A 32 6.34 -11.48 6.22
C SER A 32 5.02 -10.90 5.74
N LEU A 33 4.68 -9.67 6.15
CA LEU A 33 3.51 -8.96 5.61
C LEU A 33 3.70 -8.67 4.12
N LYS A 34 4.86 -8.13 3.71
CA LYS A 34 5.20 -7.92 2.30
C LYS A 34 5.13 -9.21 1.49
N ASN A 35 5.68 -10.30 2.03
CA ASN A 35 5.70 -11.60 1.38
C ASN A 35 4.30 -12.20 1.21
N ALA A 36 3.49 -12.19 2.27
CA ALA A 36 2.10 -12.65 2.23
C ALA A 36 1.28 -11.83 1.23
N PHE A 37 1.42 -10.50 1.28
CA PHE A 37 0.71 -9.60 0.36
C PHE A 37 1.10 -9.87 -1.10
N TYR A 38 2.40 -10.00 -1.38
CA TYR A 38 2.89 -10.36 -2.71
C TYR A 38 2.28 -11.68 -3.20
N PHE A 39 2.26 -12.70 -2.34
CA PHE A 39 1.72 -14.02 -2.68
C PHE A 39 0.24 -13.94 -3.07
N HIS A 40 -0.59 -13.30 -2.24
CA HIS A 40 -2.02 -13.15 -2.53
C HIS A 40 -2.26 -12.29 -3.77
N LEU A 41 -1.52 -11.18 -3.92
CA LEU A 41 -1.66 -10.29 -5.07
C LEU A 41 -1.30 -10.98 -6.39
N ARG A 42 -0.19 -11.72 -6.40
CA ARG A 42 0.24 -12.50 -7.58
C ARG A 42 -0.76 -13.59 -7.93
N SER A 43 -1.33 -14.25 -6.93
CA SER A 43 -2.29 -15.33 -7.12
C SER A 43 -3.62 -14.80 -7.68
N SER A 44 -4.16 -13.75 -7.05
CA SER A 44 -5.44 -13.13 -7.42
C SER A 44 -5.40 -12.44 -8.79
N LEU A 45 -4.24 -11.93 -9.21
CA LEU A 45 -4.08 -11.25 -10.49
C LEU A 45 -3.44 -12.12 -11.59
N SER A 46 -3.21 -13.42 -11.34
CA SER A 46 -2.38 -14.28 -12.20
C SER A 46 -2.68 -14.18 -13.70
N ASP A 47 -3.94 -14.35 -14.11
CA ASP A 47 -4.36 -14.24 -15.51
C ASP A 47 -4.16 -12.82 -16.04
N LEU A 48 -4.56 -11.81 -15.26
CA LEU A 48 -4.43 -10.40 -15.61
C LEU A 48 -2.97 -9.97 -15.81
N LEU A 49 -2.06 -10.50 -14.99
CA LEU A 49 -0.62 -10.22 -15.11
C LEU A 49 -0.05 -10.68 -16.45
N MET A 50 -0.56 -11.81 -16.98
CA MET A 50 -0.14 -12.34 -18.27
C MET A 50 -0.79 -11.59 -19.43
N GLU A 51 -2.12 -11.44 -19.40
CA GLU A 51 -2.91 -10.85 -20.48
C GLU A 51 -2.58 -9.37 -20.73
N GLN A 52 -2.22 -8.65 -19.66
CA GLN A 52 -2.09 -7.19 -19.69
C GLN A 52 -0.64 -6.73 -19.51
N LYS A 53 0.32 -7.66 -19.61
CA LYS A 53 1.77 -7.42 -19.42
C LYS A 53 2.09 -6.69 -18.11
N LEU A 54 1.37 -7.01 -17.05
CA LEU A 54 1.63 -6.42 -15.74
C LEU A 54 2.72 -7.21 -15.01
N ARG A 55 3.52 -6.50 -14.20
CA ARG A 55 4.50 -7.09 -13.31
C ARG A 55 4.35 -6.49 -11.92
N ILE A 56 4.59 -7.35 -10.92
CA ILE A 56 4.69 -6.95 -9.53
C ILE A 56 6.17 -6.81 -9.20
N TYR A 57 6.58 -5.61 -8.82
CA TYR A 57 7.95 -5.28 -8.43
C TYR A 57 8.04 -5.18 -6.91
N THR A 58 9.05 -5.81 -6.33
CA THR A 58 9.51 -5.52 -4.96
C THR A 58 10.66 -4.54 -5.04
N GLU A 59 10.66 -3.50 -4.19
CA GLU A 59 11.73 -2.49 -4.16
C GLU A 59 11.91 -1.71 -5.47
N LEU A 60 10.81 -1.28 -6.10
CA LEU A 60 10.87 -0.47 -7.32
C LEU A 60 11.49 0.90 -7.00
N ASN A 61 12.67 1.17 -7.54
CA ASN A 61 13.32 2.48 -7.38
C ASN A 61 12.56 3.53 -8.18
N TYR A 62 12.26 4.67 -7.57
CA TYR A 62 11.66 5.81 -8.28
C TYR A 62 12.71 6.58 -9.10
N ARG A 63 13.56 5.91 -9.89
CA ARG A 63 14.74 6.52 -10.54
C ARG A 63 14.40 7.72 -11.42
N ASP A 64 13.16 7.80 -11.91
CA ASP A 64 12.70 8.85 -12.82
C ASP A 64 11.78 9.88 -12.14
N ILE A 65 11.42 9.65 -10.87
CA ILE A 65 10.82 10.69 -10.03
C ILE A 65 11.95 11.29 -9.20
N ASN A 66 12.08 12.61 -9.18
CA ASN A 66 13.06 13.32 -8.35
C ASN A 66 12.77 13.20 -6.84
N VAL A 67 12.66 11.97 -6.31
CA VAL A 67 12.63 11.64 -4.89
C VAL A 67 13.84 10.74 -4.59
N PRO A 68 15.04 11.33 -4.48
CA PRO A 68 16.29 10.59 -4.36
C PRO A 68 16.28 9.60 -3.20
N GLY A 69 16.71 8.36 -3.46
CA GLY A 69 16.89 7.33 -2.44
C GLY A 69 15.59 6.64 -1.96
N SER A 70 14.44 6.98 -2.55
CA SER A 70 13.18 6.31 -2.22
C SER A 70 12.93 5.11 -3.15
N ARG A 71 12.30 4.07 -2.59
CA ARG A 71 11.89 2.85 -3.29
C ARG A 71 10.52 2.44 -2.81
N ALA A 72 9.66 1.97 -3.70
CA ALA A 72 8.38 1.36 -3.31
C ALA A 72 8.65 0.01 -2.67
N ASP A 73 8.00 -0.32 -1.55
CA ASP A 73 8.07 -1.68 -1.02
C ASP A 73 7.48 -2.68 -2.04
N LEU A 74 6.33 -2.33 -2.62
CA LEU A 74 5.71 -3.07 -3.71
C LEU A 74 5.10 -2.14 -4.76
N ALA A 75 5.18 -2.51 -6.02
CA ALA A 75 4.50 -1.81 -7.11
C ALA A 75 3.89 -2.78 -8.12
N VAL A 76 2.76 -2.39 -8.72
CA VAL A 76 2.19 -3.04 -9.91
C VAL A 76 2.39 -2.10 -11.08
N ALA A 77 3.05 -2.56 -12.13
CA ALA A 77 3.32 -1.76 -13.32
C ALA A 77 2.99 -2.53 -14.60
N GLN A 78 2.54 -1.78 -15.61
CA GLN A 78 2.32 -2.27 -16.97
C GLN A 78 3.57 -2.07 -17.81
N LEU A 79 3.90 -3.09 -18.60
CA LEU A 79 5.01 -3.05 -19.53
C LEU A 79 4.54 -2.82 -20.97
N ASP A 80 5.39 -2.14 -21.74
CA ASP A 80 5.26 -2.06 -23.18
C ASP A 80 5.76 -3.32 -23.90
N ASP A 81 5.86 -3.28 -25.23
CA ASP A 81 6.36 -4.39 -26.04
C ASP A 81 7.88 -4.62 -25.91
N LEU A 82 8.62 -3.64 -25.38
CA LEU A 82 10.06 -3.71 -25.14
C LEU A 82 10.39 -4.19 -23.71
N ASN A 83 9.36 -4.45 -22.89
CA ASN A 83 9.46 -4.75 -21.46
C ASN A 83 9.96 -3.57 -20.60
N GLU A 84 9.72 -2.34 -21.06
CA GLU A 84 9.93 -1.11 -20.28
C GLU A 84 8.65 -0.73 -19.54
N ILE A 85 8.79 -0.06 -18.38
CA ILE A 85 7.63 0.38 -17.60
C ILE A 85 6.93 1.51 -18.35
N GLN A 86 5.73 1.22 -18.85
CA GLN A 86 4.86 2.19 -19.48
C GLN A 86 4.05 2.96 -18.44
N GLU A 87 3.58 2.28 -17.41
CA GLU A 87 2.71 2.85 -16.37
C GLU A 87 2.89 2.12 -15.04
N VAL A 88 2.91 2.86 -13.93
CA VAL A 88 2.78 2.34 -12.58
C VAL A 88 1.33 2.48 -12.13
N ILE A 89 0.67 1.36 -11.90
CA ILE A 89 -0.75 1.31 -11.54
C ILE A 89 -0.93 1.47 -10.04
N ALA A 90 -0.08 0.80 -9.26
CA ALA A 90 -0.18 0.78 -7.80
C ALA A 90 1.20 0.85 -7.15
N VAL A 91 1.30 1.58 -6.04
CA VAL A 91 2.46 1.62 -5.14
C VAL A 91 1.97 1.34 -3.72
N ILE A 92 2.58 0.39 -3.03
CA ILE A 92 2.19 -0.01 -1.67
C ILE A 92 3.40 0.14 -0.77
N GLU A 93 3.24 0.87 0.32
CA GLU A 93 4.19 0.96 1.44
C GLU A 93 3.66 0.17 2.61
N PHE A 94 4.52 -0.65 3.23
CA PHE A 94 4.13 -1.49 4.34
C PHE A 94 4.77 -1.02 5.63
N LYS A 95 3.97 -0.98 6.70
CA LYS A 95 4.49 -0.83 8.05
C LYS A 95 3.83 -1.80 9.00
N TYR A 96 4.65 -2.32 9.90
CA TYR A 96 4.24 -3.25 10.94
C TYR A 96 4.67 -2.71 12.31
N LYS A 97 3.71 -2.30 13.15
CA LYS A 97 3.99 -1.69 14.45
C LYS A 97 3.95 -2.75 15.54
N ARG A 98 5.08 -2.93 16.20
CA ARG A 98 5.14 -3.42 17.59
C ARG A 98 5.28 -2.24 18.54
N SER A 99 4.98 -2.45 19.83
CA SER A 99 4.95 -1.45 20.92
C SER A 99 6.07 -0.39 20.95
N ASN A 100 7.23 -0.68 20.35
CA ASN A 100 8.43 0.15 20.43
C ASN A 100 8.79 0.87 19.12
N VAL A 101 7.99 0.77 18.06
CA VAL A 101 8.26 1.47 16.78
C VAL A 101 7.75 2.91 16.85
N ASN A 102 8.63 3.87 16.59
CA ASN A 102 8.30 5.29 16.62
C ASN A 102 7.32 5.66 15.49
N GLU A 103 6.26 6.40 15.82
CA GLU A 103 5.25 6.87 14.85
C GLU A 103 5.85 7.71 13.72
N ARG A 104 7.01 8.35 13.93
CA ARG A 104 7.70 9.11 12.89
C ARG A 104 7.90 8.30 11.60
N TYR A 105 8.13 6.99 11.70
CA TYR A 105 8.37 6.15 10.53
C TYR A 105 7.11 5.99 9.66
N TYR A 106 5.93 5.98 10.27
CA TYR A 106 4.64 5.97 9.56
C TYR A 106 4.42 7.31 8.88
N GLN A 107 4.71 8.40 9.61
CA GLN A 107 4.58 9.76 9.08
C GLN A 107 5.59 10.06 7.96
N GLU A 108 6.77 9.43 7.98
CA GLU A 108 7.75 9.48 6.89
C GLU A 108 7.19 8.85 5.61
N ASP A 109 6.53 7.70 5.69
CA ASP A 109 5.88 7.08 4.51
C ASP A 109 4.66 7.85 4.03
N VAL A 110 3.84 8.38 4.94
CA VAL A 110 2.74 9.29 4.57
C VAL A 110 3.28 10.47 3.77
N ARG A 111 4.33 11.15 4.28
CA ARG A 111 4.98 12.27 3.59
C ARG A 111 5.57 11.86 2.25
N LYS A 112 6.20 10.68 2.18
CA LYS A 112 6.75 10.14 0.93
C LYS A 112 5.65 9.96 -0.11
N ILE A 113 4.54 9.30 0.24
CA ILE A 113 3.41 9.10 -0.67
C ILE A 113 2.77 10.42 -1.07
N VAL A 114 2.49 11.30 -0.10
CA VAL A 114 1.93 12.64 -0.39
C VAL A 114 2.84 13.43 -1.32
N ASN A 115 4.16 13.34 -1.14
CA ASN A 115 5.11 13.97 -2.05
C ASN A 115 5.11 13.31 -3.42
N LEU A 116 5.01 11.98 -3.55
CA LEU A 116 4.89 11.31 -4.84
C LEU A 116 3.63 11.77 -5.60
N VAL A 117 2.50 11.86 -4.90
CA VAL A 117 1.23 12.36 -5.44
C VAL A 117 1.35 13.82 -5.90
N LYS A 118 2.02 14.70 -5.12
CA LYS A 118 2.26 16.12 -5.46
C LYS A 118 3.27 16.32 -6.57
N SER A 119 4.37 15.57 -6.52
CA SER A 119 5.51 15.65 -7.42
C SER A 119 5.29 14.88 -8.71
N SER A 120 4.11 14.30 -8.92
CA SER A 120 3.71 13.64 -10.16
C SER A 120 3.30 14.67 -11.21
N PRO A 121 4.22 14.98 -12.14
CA PRO A 121 3.85 14.96 -13.55
C PRO A 121 4.79 14.04 -14.33
N HIS A 122 5.36 13.00 -13.69
CA HIS A 122 6.02 11.97 -14.46
C HIS A 122 4.95 11.09 -15.11
N PRO A 123 4.89 10.97 -16.45
CA PRO A 123 3.75 10.38 -17.16
C PRO A 123 3.38 8.98 -16.71
N ILE A 124 4.37 8.16 -16.34
CA ILE A 124 4.12 6.78 -15.88
C ILE A 124 3.39 6.71 -14.53
N TYR A 125 3.25 7.82 -13.79
CA TYR A 125 2.59 7.89 -12.48
C TYR A 125 1.28 8.73 -12.45
N ASP A 126 0.81 9.23 -13.59
CA ASP A 126 -0.26 10.23 -13.69
C ASP A 126 -1.56 9.80 -12.98
N GLU A 127 -1.81 8.49 -12.94
CA GLU A 127 -3.00 7.88 -12.34
C GLU A 127 -2.67 6.70 -11.42
N THR A 128 -1.48 6.71 -10.80
CA THR A 128 -1.10 5.67 -9.82
C THR A 128 -1.97 5.76 -8.57
N TYR A 129 -2.43 4.61 -8.08
CA TYR A 129 -2.98 4.48 -6.74
C TYR A 129 -1.87 4.17 -5.73
N TYR A 130 -1.90 4.84 -4.58
CA TYR A 130 -0.91 4.70 -3.52
C TYR A 130 -1.57 4.12 -2.28
N TYR A 131 -0.92 3.15 -1.66
CA TYR A 131 -1.45 2.42 -0.51
C TYR A 131 -0.51 2.50 0.67
N LEU A 132 -1.06 2.86 1.83
CA LEU A 132 -0.38 2.81 3.12
C LEU A 132 -0.91 1.57 3.88
N ALA A 133 -0.20 0.45 3.79
CA ALA A 133 -0.56 -0.83 4.41
C ALA A 133 0.03 -0.96 5.81
N PHE A 134 -0.72 -0.48 6.80
CA PHE A 134 -0.25 -0.31 8.17
C PHE A 134 -0.97 -1.23 9.15
N LEU A 135 -0.22 -2.17 9.71
CA LEU A 135 -0.68 -3.09 10.75
C LEU A 135 -0.14 -2.68 12.12
N ASN A 136 -1.01 -2.49 13.11
CA ASN A 136 -0.68 -2.05 14.46
C ASN A 136 -1.00 -3.12 15.53
N GLU A 137 0.01 -3.76 16.12
CA GLU A 137 -0.20 -4.83 17.13
C GLU A 137 -0.37 -4.34 18.58
N THR A 138 -0.25 -3.05 18.83
CA THR A 138 -0.49 -2.48 20.17
C THR A 138 -1.27 -1.19 20.07
N ILE A 139 -2.31 -1.08 20.90
CA ILE A 139 -3.16 0.11 21.02
C ILE A 139 -2.27 1.34 21.29
N TYR A 140 -2.41 2.35 20.44
CA TYR A 140 -2.01 3.72 20.74
C TYR A 140 -3.23 4.41 21.32
N GLU A 141 -3.23 4.75 22.62
CA GLU A 141 -4.25 5.66 23.14
C GLU A 141 -3.91 7.11 22.72
N PRO A 142 -4.86 7.91 22.21
CA PRO A 142 -6.28 7.60 21.96
C PRO A 142 -6.60 7.69 20.47
N ILE A 143 -6.61 6.56 19.77
CA ILE A 143 -7.47 6.41 18.59
C ILE A 143 -8.85 6.00 19.12
N ARG A 144 -9.49 6.94 19.82
CA ARG A 144 -10.91 6.88 20.17
C ARG A 144 -11.73 7.77 19.24
N SER A 145 -11.23 8.05 18.05
CA SER A 145 -12.02 8.59 16.95
C SER A 145 -12.38 7.42 16.04
N GLU A 146 -13.63 7.40 15.60
CA GLU A 146 -14.35 6.24 15.07
C GLU A 146 -13.70 5.57 13.83
N HIS A 147 -12.62 6.12 13.25
CA HIS A 147 -11.70 5.42 12.34
C HIS A 147 -10.27 5.98 12.48
N LEU A 148 -9.26 5.11 12.64
CA LEU A 148 -7.84 5.49 12.51
C LEU A 148 -7.59 5.96 11.07
N SER A 149 -6.91 7.10 10.90
CA SER A 149 -6.38 7.57 9.63
C SER A 149 -5.09 8.35 9.90
N TYR A 150 -4.04 8.02 9.15
CA TYR A 150 -2.72 8.64 9.19
C TYR A 150 -2.61 9.85 8.27
N THR A 151 -3.52 9.99 7.30
CA THR A 151 -3.59 11.15 6.42
C THR A 151 -4.35 12.30 7.08
N THR A 152 -3.78 13.50 7.04
CA THR A 152 -4.47 14.72 7.48
C THR A 152 -5.49 15.19 6.44
N PRO A 153 -6.49 16.02 6.79
CA PRO A 153 -7.41 16.59 5.80
C PRO A 153 -6.70 17.27 4.61
N SER A 154 -5.55 17.91 4.84
CA SER A 154 -4.74 18.52 3.77
C SER A 154 -4.09 17.47 2.86
N ASP A 155 -3.65 16.34 3.40
CA ASP A 155 -3.12 15.24 2.60
C ASP A 155 -4.20 14.61 1.72
N ARG A 156 -5.45 14.55 2.20
CA ARG A 156 -6.59 14.01 1.45
C ARG A 156 -6.97 14.89 0.26
N VAL A 157 -6.94 16.21 0.44
CA VAL A 157 -7.13 17.16 -0.68
C VAL A 157 -6.06 16.94 -1.76
N VAL A 158 -4.83 16.64 -1.34
CA VAL A 158 -3.72 16.33 -2.26
C VAL A 158 -3.90 14.94 -2.90
N ALA A 159 -4.37 13.95 -2.13
CA ALA A 159 -4.60 12.59 -2.57
C ALA A 159 -5.49 12.54 -3.80
N ALA A 160 -6.54 13.37 -3.81
CA ALA A 160 -7.49 13.51 -4.92
C ALA A 160 -8.03 12.15 -5.40
N GLY A 161 -8.39 11.25 -4.47
CA GLY A 161 -8.87 9.90 -4.77
C GLY A 161 -7.77 8.85 -5.01
N ARG A 162 -6.49 9.19 -4.88
CA ARG A 162 -5.36 8.31 -5.24
C ARG A 162 -4.64 7.69 -4.03
N ILE A 163 -4.99 8.04 -2.79
CA ILE A 163 -4.39 7.41 -1.60
C ILE A 163 -5.42 6.54 -0.91
N THR A 164 -5.07 5.29 -0.64
CA THR A 164 -5.86 4.38 0.17
C THR A 164 -5.06 3.94 1.39
N GLU A 165 -5.64 4.07 2.58
CA GLU A 165 -5.06 3.52 3.80
C GLU A 165 -5.62 2.12 4.01
N LEU A 166 -4.74 1.11 4.06
CA LEU A 166 -5.09 -0.27 4.38
C LEU A 166 -4.68 -0.50 5.83
N LEU A 167 -5.65 -0.45 6.75
CA LEU A 167 -5.39 -0.40 8.19
C LEU A 167 -5.82 -1.69 8.87
N GLY A 168 -4.96 -2.17 9.76
CA GLY A 168 -5.19 -3.34 10.60
C GLY A 168 -4.71 -3.02 12.01
N TYR A 169 -5.50 -3.35 13.04
CA TYR A 169 -5.05 -3.21 14.42
C TYR A 169 -5.74 -4.21 15.35
N GLN A 170 -5.17 -4.40 16.54
CA GLN A 170 -5.76 -5.19 17.61
C GLN A 170 -6.15 -4.31 18.81
N GLU A 171 -7.39 -4.45 19.27
CA GLU A 171 -7.94 -3.78 20.45
C GLU A 171 -8.70 -4.82 21.29
N ASP A 172 -8.35 -4.96 22.57
CA ASP A 172 -9.01 -5.88 23.53
C ASP A 172 -9.20 -7.32 23.02
N GLY A 173 -8.21 -7.83 22.27
CA GLY A 173 -8.25 -9.17 21.69
C GLY A 173 -9.06 -9.30 20.40
N VAL A 174 -9.70 -8.22 19.94
CA VAL A 174 -10.40 -8.13 18.66
C VAL A 174 -9.49 -7.47 17.64
N SER A 175 -9.35 -8.08 16.46
CA SER A 175 -8.65 -7.42 15.35
C SER A 175 -9.65 -6.74 14.42
N THR A 176 -9.34 -5.51 14.02
CA THR A 176 -10.12 -4.71 13.09
C THR A 176 -9.29 -4.45 11.83
N TRP A 177 -9.92 -4.63 10.67
CA TRP A 177 -9.29 -4.50 9.35
C TRP A 177 -10.23 -3.74 8.43
N TYR A 178 -9.73 -2.70 7.78
CA TYR A 178 -10.51 -1.95 6.81
C TYR A 178 -9.61 -1.14 5.88
N SER A 179 -10.22 -0.59 4.85
CA SER A 179 -9.59 0.33 3.90
C SER A 179 -10.32 1.67 3.85
N ILE A 180 -9.58 2.77 3.74
CA ILE A 180 -10.14 4.12 3.56
C ILE A 180 -9.56 4.73 2.28
N ASP A 181 -10.42 5.13 1.34
CA ASP A 181 -10.02 5.85 0.14
C ASP A 181 -10.09 7.37 0.37
N HIS A 182 -9.09 8.10 -0.13
CA HIS A 182 -8.95 9.57 -0.03
C HIS A 182 -8.62 10.22 -1.35
#